data_AF-J2XZK3-F1
#
_entry.id   AF-J2XZK3-F1
#
_cell.length_a   1.000
_cell.length_b   1.000
_cell.length_c   1.000
_cell.angle_alpha   90.00
_cell.angle_beta   90.00
_cell.angle_gamma   90.00
#
_symmetry.space_group_name_H-M   'P 1'
#
loop_
_entity.id
_entity.type
_entity.pdbx_description
1 polymer ?
#
loop_
_entity_poly.entity_id
_entity_poly.type
_entity_poly.pdbx_seq_one_letter_code
_entity_poly.pdbx_strand_id
1 'polypeptide(L)'
;MPPFAEFFIEGLPRIGEYYLDGIRIAWEGTRDEGFNPFGRDDPHAISSAAHHIALGHVEVVVLLLGAIVSYLTRGRGDARVLAQEMAASSKGARLGQWMLKHEEGLKKRSDLQVPERRNGASDSHDQGPTNQSKKEATKPHPGTMALHNVECFKADKVPENNICEFKRQLNGQEDGLNWMTVEKFLERIENPEQRNKGLATKARKDYQDSFQEDIESELLKIMDPFEAQIVAIEKTKNHMSVIAALHNPDLVAGGKDMISDFGDRQINSIIGAQWKTKIPELKKAAERVPPHLRNSTRMNVKLHKC
;
A
#
# COMPACT_ATOMS: atom_id res chain seq x y z
N MET A 1 0.58 14.44 14.71
CA MET A 1 0.79 13.36 13.74
C MET A 1 1.98 12.55 14.22
N PRO A 2 1.87 11.22 14.37
CA PRO A 2 2.96 10.46 14.95
C PRO A 2 4.13 10.39 13.93
N PRO A 3 5.38 10.63 14.33
CA PRO A 3 6.57 10.63 13.45
C PRO A 3 6.93 9.28 12.81
N PHE A 4 6.08 8.26 12.94
CA PHE A 4 6.29 6.96 12.32
C PHE A 4 6.22 7.05 10.78
N ALA A 5 5.37 7.91 10.23
CA ALA A 5 5.19 8.00 8.77
C ALA A 5 6.35 8.70 8.04
N GLU A 6 6.96 9.73 8.63
CA GLU A 6 8.07 10.48 8.00
C GLU A 6 9.31 9.59 7.79
N PHE A 7 9.60 8.69 8.72
CA PHE A 7 10.74 7.79 8.64
C PHE A 7 10.65 6.77 7.49
N PHE A 8 9.45 6.23 7.23
CA PHE A 8 9.23 5.36 6.09
C PHE A 8 9.29 6.13 4.76
N ILE A 9 8.81 7.38 4.73
CA ILE A 9 8.82 8.22 3.53
C ILE A 9 10.25 8.59 3.09
N GLU A 10 11.18 8.77 4.03
CA GLU A 10 12.59 9.08 3.72
C GLU A 10 13.43 7.84 3.36
N GLY A 11 13.18 6.68 3.99
CA GLY A 11 14.00 5.47 3.79
C GLY A 11 13.57 4.58 2.61
N LEU A 12 12.27 4.50 2.32
CA LEU A 12 11.74 3.60 1.29
C LEU A 12 12.22 3.88 -0.15
N PRO A 13 12.39 5.14 -0.59
CA PRO A 13 12.85 5.42 -1.96
C PRO A 13 14.23 4.81 -2.24
N ARG A 14 15.19 4.99 -1.32
CA ARG A 14 16.55 4.43 -1.43
C ARG A 14 16.55 2.90 -1.38
N ILE A 15 15.69 2.31 -0.56
CA ILE A 15 15.56 0.85 -0.49
C ILE A 15 14.98 0.29 -1.79
N GLY A 16 14.01 1.00 -2.38
CA GLY A 16 13.45 0.67 -3.69
C GLY A 16 14.49 0.64 -4.80
N GLU A 17 15.48 1.55 -4.77
CA GLU A 17 16.59 1.59 -5.73
C GLU A 17 17.41 0.29 -5.69
N TYR A 18 17.74 -0.25 -4.52
CA TYR A 18 18.45 -1.53 -4.41
C TYR A 18 17.70 -2.71 -5.04
N TYR A 19 16.37 -2.76 -4.87
CA TYR A 19 15.55 -3.79 -5.49
C TYR A 19 15.45 -3.61 -7.01
N LEU A 20 15.23 -2.39 -7.48
CA LEU A 20 15.17 -2.08 -8.92
C LEU A 20 16.50 -2.35 -9.61
N ASP A 21 17.62 -1.99 -8.97
CA ASP A 21 18.97 -2.24 -9.48
C ASP A 21 19.28 -3.73 -9.53
N GLY A 22 18.94 -4.48 -8.48
CA GLY A 22 19.13 -5.93 -8.47
C GLY A 22 18.29 -6.64 -9.54
N ILE A 23 17.02 -6.26 -9.70
CA ILE A 23 16.14 -6.79 -10.75
C ILE A 23 16.68 -6.43 -12.13
N ARG A 24 17.12 -5.18 -12.34
CA ARG A 24 17.70 -4.72 -13.60
C ARG A 24 18.97 -5.49 -13.95
N ILE A 25 19.90 -5.66 -13.00
CA ILE A 25 21.15 -6.41 -13.22
C ILE A 25 20.86 -7.88 -13.54
N ALA A 26 19.90 -8.50 -12.85
CA ALA A 26 19.48 -9.87 -13.15
C ALA A 26 18.83 -9.99 -14.53
N TRP A 27 18.11 -8.95 -14.98
CA TRP A 27 17.37 -8.96 -16.24
C TRP A 27 18.22 -8.58 -17.45
N GLU A 28 19.17 -7.65 -17.29
CA GLU A 28 20.06 -7.16 -18.35
C GLU A 28 21.34 -8.00 -18.46
N GLY A 29 21.89 -8.48 -17.34
CA GLY A 29 23.12 -9.30 -17.34
C GLY A 29 22.94 -10.73 -17.88
N THR A 30 21.70 -11.17 -18.09
CA THR A 30 21.32 -12.44 -18.74
C THR A 30 20.78 -12.25 -20.15
N ARG A 31 20.80 -11.02 -20.68
CA ARG A 31 20.31 -10.69 -22.03
C ARG A 31 21.49 -10.27 -22.89
N ASP A 32 22.00 -11.22 -23.67
CA ASP A 32 22.86 -10.89 -24.80
C ASP A 32 21.99 -10.33 -25.94
N GLU A 33 21.97 -9.00 -26.13
CA GLU A 33 21.44 -8.39 -27.35
C GLU A 33 22.45 -8.56 -28.50
N GLY A 34 22.47 -9.75 -29.09
CA GLY A 34 23.25 -9.96 -30.30
C GLY A 34 23.10 -11.37 -30.85
N PHE A 35 22.93 -11.49 -32.16
CA PHE A 35 23.01 -12.73 -32.94
C PHE A 35 24.44 -13.33 -32.89
N ASN A 36 24.95 -13.66 -31.71
CA ASN A 36 26.29 -14.21 -31.51
C ASN A 36 26.19 -15.59 -30.83
N PRO A 37 26.52 -16.70 -31.52
CA PRO A 37 26.39 -18.06 -30.98
C PRO A 37 27.36 -18.38 -29.82
N PHE A 38 28.20 -17.43 -29.42
CA PHE A 38 29.20 -17.54 -28.35
C PHE A 38 29.10 -16.43 -27.29
N GLY A 39 27.98 -15.69 -27.28
CA GLY A 39 27.66 -14.75 -26.23
C GLY A 39 27.66 -15.44 -24.87
N ARG A 40 28.47 -14.95 -23.92
CA ARG A 40 28.55 -15.51 -22.57
C ARG A 40 27.82 -14.55 -21.64
N ASP A 41 26.82 -15.08 -20.92
CA ASP A 41 26.22 -14.44 -19.75
C ASP A 41 27.32 -13.81 -18.88
N ASP A 42 27.10 -12.60 -18.35
CA ASP A 42 28.01 -12.05 -17.35
C ASP A 42 28.01 -13.01 -16.14
N PRO A 43 29.14 -13.72 -15.86
CA PRO A 43 29.20 -14.71 -14.79
C PRO A 43 28.92 -14.12 -13.40
N HIS A 44 29.01 -12.79 -13.28
CA HIS A 44 28.83 -12.06 -12.04
C HIS A 44 27.49 -11.34 -11.95
N ALA A 45 26.64 -11.33 -12.99
CA ALA A 45 25.35 -10.65 -12.97
C ALA A 45 24.42 -11.19 -11.89
N ILE A 46 24.31 -12.51 -11.75
CA ILE A 46 23.47 -13.15 -10.72
C ILE A 46 23.98 -12.82 -9.32
N SER A 47 25.30 -12.88 -9.12
CA SER A 47 25.93 -12.57 -7.82
C SER A 47 25.72 -11.09 -7.44
N SER A 48 25.87 -10.20 -8.41
CA SER A 48 25.71 -8.76 -8.22
C SER A 48 24.25 -8.37 -8.00
N ALA A 49 23.31 -8.96 -8.74
CA ALA A 49 21.88 -8.80 -8.53
C ALA A 49 21.44 -9.29 -7.15
N ALA A 50 21.87 -10.49 -6.76
CA ALA A 50 21.60 -11.05 -5.45
C ALA A 50 22.15 -10.16 -4.32
N HIS A 51 23.33 -9.57 -4.52
CA HIS A 51 23.91 -8.63 -3.57
C HIS A 51 23.06 -7.37 -3.39
N HIS A 52 22.57 -6.75 -4.47
CA HIS A 52 21.72 -5.56 -4.38
C HIS A 52 20.36 -5.87 -3.74
N ILE A 53 19.73 -6.99 -4.10
CA ILE A 53 18.48 -7.44 -3.46
C ILE A 53 18.70 -7.72 -1.97
N ALA A 54 19.82 -8.35 -1.60
CA ALA A 54 20.16 -8.62 -0.22
C ALA A 54 20.39 -7.33 0.58
N LEU A 55 21.10 -6.34 0.02
CA LEU A 55 21.28 -5.02 0.63
C LEU A 55 19.94 -4.31 0.86
N GLY A 56 19.08 -4.26 -0.17
CA GLY A 56 17.74 -3.69 -0.05
C GLY A 56 16.93 -4.39 1.05
N HIS A 57 17.00 -5.72 1.13
CA HIS A 57 16.29 -6.48 2.16
C HIS A 57 16.84 -6.22 3.57
N VAL A 58 18.16 -6.14 3.74
CA VAL A 58 18.78 -5.77 5.02
C VAL A 58 18.32 -4.38 5.44
N GLU A 59 18.30 -3.41 4.53
CA GLU A 59 17.84 -2.05 4.84
C GLU A 59 16.35 -2.00 5.20
N VAL A 60 15.46 -2.76 4.53
CA VAL A 60 14.05 -2.89 4.95
C VAL A 60 13.97 -3.40 6.38
N VAL A 61 14.71 -4.46 6.71
CA VAL A 61 14.66 -5.09 8.03
C VAL A 61 15.19 -4.13 9.10
N VAL A 62 16.28 -3.42 8.84
CA VAL A 62 16.83 -2.40 9.76
C VAL A 62 15.83 -1.26 9.96
N LEU A 63 15.17 -0.79 8.89
CA LEU A 63 14.14 0.24 8.97
C LEU A 63 12.95 -0.22 9.83
N LEU A 64 12.43 -1.44 9.59
CA LEU A 64 11.34 -2.01 10.39
C LEU A 64 11.73 -2.16 11.87
N LEU A 65 12.93 -2.66 12.16
CA LEU A 65 13.44 -2.79 13.52
C LEU A 65 13.63 -1.42 14.21
N GLY A 66 14.14 -0.42 13.48
CA GLY A 66 14.26 0.95 13.98
C GLY A 66 12.91 1.58 14.32
N ALA A 67 11.88 1.31 13.51
CA ALA A 67 10.51 1.76 13.79
C ALA A 67 9.94 1.10 15.06
N ILE A 68 10.16 -0.21 15.22
CA ILE A 68 9.77 -0.94 16.44
C ILE A 68 10.50 -0.38 17.66
N VAL A 69 11.82 -0.19 17.60
CA VAL A 69 12.61 0.38 18.71
C VAL A 69 12.13 1.78 19.04
N SER A 70 11.91 2.64 18.04
CA SER A 70 11.38 4.01 18.21
C SER A 70 9.99 4.03 18.86
N TYR A 71 9.13 3.05 18.55
CA TYR A 71 7.85 2.87 19.22
C TYR A 71 8.03 2.48 20.68
N LEU A 72 8.90 1.51 20.95
CA LEU A 72 9.15 0.98 22.30
C LEU A 72 9.89 1.94 23.23
N THR A 73 10.69 2.87 22.70
CA THR A 73 11.47 3.83 23.49
C THR A 73 10.77 5.18 23.68
N ARG A 74 9.75 5.50 22.86
CA ARG A 74 8.85 6.62 23.16
C ARG A 74 8.04 6.30 24.40
N GLY A 75 8.01 7.21 25.37
CA GLY A 75 7.39 7.04 26.71
C GLY A 75 5.88 6.75 26.78
N ARG A 76 5.26 6.24 25.71
CA ARG A 76 3.88 5.75 25.62
C ARG A 76 3.71 4.43 24.85
N GLY A 77 4.77 3.82 24.30
CA GLY A 77 4.67 2.58 23.52
C GLY A 77 4.69 1.33 24.41
N ASP A 78 3.61 0.54 24.37
CA ASP A 78 3.54 -0.76 25.06
C ASP A 78 3.81 -1.88 24.06
N ALA A 79 4.90 -2.63 24.29
CA ALA A 79 5.31 -3.75 23.44
C ALA A 79 4.20 -4.80 23.26
N ARG A 80 3.35 -4.97 24.27
CA ARG A 80 2.24 -5.93 24.26
C ARG A 80 1.11 -5.49 23.35
N VAL A 81 0.80 -4.20 23.34
CA VAL A 81 -0.21 -3.61 22.44
C VAL A 81 0.22 -3.77 20.99
N LEU A 82 1.48 -3.44 20.68
CA LEU A 82 2.04 -3.62 19.33
C LEU A 82 2.05 -5.10 18.92
N ALA A 83 2.45 -6.01 19.81
CA ALA A 83 2.42 -7.45 19.52
C ALA A 83 0.99 -7.97 19.25
N GLN A 84 -0.02 -7.44 19.95
CA GLN A 84 -1.42 -7.79 19.75
C GLN A 84 -1.94 -7.29 18.40
N GLU A 85 -1.56 -6.08 17.98
CA GLU A 85 -1.89 -5.56 16.65
C GLU A 85 -1.22 -6.40 15.54
N MET A 86 0.03 -6.80 15.73
CA MET A 86 0.77 -7.64 14.79
C MET A 86 0.20 -9.06 14.68
N ALA A 87 -0.54 -9.54 15.69
CA ALA A 87 -1.16 -10.85 15.69
C ALA A 87 -2.32 -11.00 14.70
N ALA A 88 -2.67 -9.94 13.95
CA ALA A 88 -3.61 -9.99 12.83
C ALA A 88 -3.19 -10.96 11.70
N SER A 89 -1.94 -11.43 11.68
CA SER A 89 -1.48 -12.52 10.81
C SER A 89 -0.66 -13.55 11.59
N SER A 90 -0.61 -14.79 11.12
CA SER A 90 0.19 -15.85 11.76
C SER A 90 1.70 -15.53 11.79
N LYS A 91 2.21 -14.89 10.72
CA LYS A 91 3.59 -14.41 10.63
C LYS A 91 3.85 -13.23 11.56
N GLY A 92 2.91 -12.28 11.62
CA GLY A 92 2.99 -11.14 12.53
C GLY A 92 2.86 -11.53 14.01
N ALA A 93 2.06 -12.54 14.34
CA ALA A 93 1.97 -13.10 15.69
C ALA A 93 3.32 -13.69 16.15
N ARG A 94 3.98 -14.45 15.27
CA ARG A 94 5.33 -14.99 15.54
C ARG A 94 6.36 -13.86 15.74
N LEU A 95 6.31 -12.83 14.90
CA LEU A 95 7.19 -11.67 15.02
C LEU A 95 6.92 -10.87 16.29
N GLY A 96 5.66 -10.65 16.66
CA GLY A 96 5.28 -9.98 17.90
C GLY A 96 5.74 -10.75 19.15
N GLN A 97 5.60 -12.09 19.14
CA GLN A 97 6.14 -12.94 20.21
C GLN A 97 7.66 -12.88 20.30
N TRP A 98 8.36 -12.90 19.16
CA TRP A 98 9.81 -12.72 19.11
C TRP A 98 10.23 -11.34 19.66
N MET A 99 9.55 -10.28 19.23
CA MET A 99 9.80 -8.91 19.70
C MET A 99 9.65 -8.80 21.23
N LEU A 100 8.57 -9.34 21.80
CA LEU A 100 8.36 -9.37 23.25
C LEU A 100 9.47 -10.11 23.99
N LYS A 101 9.95 -11.23 23.44
CA LYS A 101 11.06 -12.00 24.01
C LYS A 101 12.40 -11.24 23.97
N HIS A 102 12.58 -10.36 22.99
CA HIS A 102 13.83 -9.64 22.72
C HIS A 102 13.76 -8.13 23.02
N GLU A 103 12.72 -7.66 23.70
CA GLU A 103 12.41 -6.25 23.96
C GLU A 103 13.59 -5.49 24.59
N GLU A 104 14.14 -6.02 25.69
CA GLU A 104 15.27 -5.41 26.41
C GLU A 104 16.55 -5.35 25.57
N GLY A 105 16.75 -6.33 24.68
CA GLY A 105 17.87 -6.35 23.74
C GLY A 105 17.71 -5.29 22.66
N LEU A 106 16.50 -5.12 22.14
CA LEU A 106 16.15 -4.12 21.12
C LEU A 106 16.29 -2.70 21.66
N LYS A 107 15.84 -2.43 22.89
CA LYS A 107 15.96 -1.11 23.53
C LYS A 107 17.41 -0.66 23.74
N LYS A 108 18.35 -1.58 23.93
CA LYS A 108 19.78 -1.30 24.16
C LYS A 108 20.57 -1.00 22.89
N ARG A 109 20.00 -1.25 21.71
CA ARG A 109 20.65 -1.05 20.41
C ARG A 109 20.56 0.42 19.99
N SER A 110 21.59 1.20 20.33
CA SER A 110 21.69 2.62 19.95
C SER A 110 21.81 2.83 18.44
N ASP A 111 22.26 1.81 17.68
CA ASP A 111 22.33 1.78 16.22
C ASP A 111 20.95 1.75 15.55
N LEU A 112 19.90 1.33 16.27
CA LEU A 112 18.52 1.30 15.79
C LEU A 112 17.69 2.51 16.26
N GLN A 113 18.26 3.38 17.10
CA GLN A 113 17.61 4.60 17.58
C GLN A 113 17.87 5.74 16.61
N VAL A 114 16.82 6.27 16.01
CA VAL A 114 16.91 7.45 15.14
C VAL A 114 17.31 8.67 15.98
N PRO A 115 18.29 9.50 15.56
CA PRO A 115 18.64 10.72 16.27
C PRO A 115 17.42 11.63 16.41
N GLU A 116 17.05 11.94 17.65
CA GLU A 116 15.96 12.86 17.95
C GLU A 116 16.34 14.25 17.40
N ARG A 117 15.58 14.77 16.43
CA ARG A 117 15.67 16.19 16.08
C ARG A 117 15.28 17.00 17.31
N ARG A 118 16.29 17.50 18.03
CA ARG A 118 16.15 18.55 19.05
C ARG A 118 15.60 19.81 18.38
N ASN A 119 14.27 19.96 18.37
CA ASN A 119 13.67 21.28 18.30
C ASN A 119 13.74 21.87 19.71
N GLY A 120 14.48 22.97 19.82
CA GLY A 120 14.80 23.63 21.07
C GLY A 120 13.55 24.04 21.85
N ALA A 121 13.57 23.70 23.12
CA ALA A 121 12.76 24.34 24.14
C ALA A 121 13.68 25.18 25.02
N SER A 122 13.39 26.47 25.12
CA SER A 122 13.68 27.24 26.33
C SER A 122 12.45 28.11 26.61
N ASP A 123 11.59 27.52 27.46
CA ASP A 123 10.74 28.09 28.51
C ASP A 123 10.24 29.54 28.43
N SER A 124 8.93 29.73 28.69
CA SER A 124 8.41 30.17 30.01
C SER A 124 6.94 30.66 29.94
N HIS A 125 6.06 30.13 30.81
CA HIS A 125 4.89 30.73 31.52
C HIS A 125 3.81 31.53 30.75
N ASP A 126 2.51 31.59 31.08
CA ASP A 126 1.58 30.97 32.04
C ASP A 126 0.15 31.51 31.71
N GLN A 127 -0.90 30.81 32.17
CA GLN A 127 -2.32 31.22 32.39
C GLN A 127 -3.33 31.49 31.25
N GLY A 128 -4.42 30.71 31.28
CA GLY A 128 -5.79 31.23 31.44
C GLY A 128 -6.68 31.44 30.20
N PRO A 129 -8.01 31.22 30.27
CA PRO A 129 -8.80 30.64 29.18
C PRO A 129 -9.69 31.66 28.43
N THR A 130 -10.04 31.39 27.16
CA THR A 130 -11.27 31.92 26.54
C THR A 130 -11.65 31.19 25.24
N ASN A 131 -12.96 30.91 25.11
CA ASN A 131 -13.63 30.45 23.89
C ASN A 131 -13.34 31.36 22.69
N GLN A 132 -13.13 30.78 21.50
CA GLN A 132 -13.93 31.08 20.29
C GLN A 132 -13.47 30.25 19.08
N SER A 133 -14.47 29.73 18.37
CA SER A 133 -14.35 29.05 17.09
C SER A 133 -13.56 29.86 16.07
N LYS A 134 -12.50 29.27 15.51
CA LYS A 134 -12.04 29.61 14.16
C LYS A 134 -11.75 28.32 13.42
N LYS A 135 -12.45 28.13 12.29
CA LYS A 135 -12.09 27.22 11.21
C LYS A 135 -10.62 27.49 10.87
N GLU A 136 -9.73 26.62 11.33
CA GLU A 136 -8.35 26.65 10.92
C GLU A 136 -8.31 26.12 9.49
N ALA A 137 -8.15 27.03 8.53
CA ALA A 137 -7.83 26.67 7.17
C ALA A 137 -6.53 25.87 7.21
N THR A 138 -6.64 24.57 6.97
CA THR A 138 -5.53 23.62 6.93
C THR A 138 -4.49 24.17 5.96
N LYS A 139 -3.31 24.56 6.46
CA LYS A 139 -2.22 25.07 5.64
C LYS A 139 -1.92 24.05 4.54
N PRO A 140 -1.85 24.45 3.25
CA PRO A 140 -1.55 23.52 2.17
C PRO A 140 -0.19 22.86 2.44
N HIS A 141 -0.14 21.54 2.46
CA HIS A 141 1.13 20.84 2.39
C HIS A 141 1.73 21.10 0.99
N PRO A 142 3.03 21.41 0.88
CA PRO A 142 3.65 21.68 -0.42
C PRO A 142 3.36 20.52 -1.39
N GLY A 143 2.68 20.80 -2.49
CA GLY A 143 2.39 19.81 -3.54
C GLY A 143 1.09 19.02 -3.40
N THR A 144 0.19 19.33 -2.45
CA THR A 144 -1.13 18.68 -2.34
C THR A 144 -2.26 19.69 -2.13
N MET A 145 -3.49 19.35 -2.56
CA MET A 145 -4.66 20.18 -2.28
C MET A 145 -5.03 20.16 -0.79
N ALA A 146 -5.91 21.06 -0.36
CA ALA A 146 -6.45 21.01 0.99
C ALA A 146 -7.16 19.67 1.22
N LEU A 147 -6.92 19.05 2.38
CA LEU A 147 -7.51 17.76 2.75
C LEU A 147 -9.03 17.82 2.60
N HIS A 148 -9.57 16.93 1.79
CA HIS A 148 -11.00 16.73 1.62
C HIS A 148 -11.43 15.41 2.27
N ASN A 149 -12.23 15.52 3.33
CA ASN A 149 -12.88 14.37 3.94
C ASN A 149 -14.14 14.05 3.12
N VAL A 150 -14.12 12.93 2.40
CA VAL A 150 -15.29 12.46 1.65
C VAL A 150 -16.30 11.92 2.64
N GLU A 151 -17.59 12.13 2.34
CA GLU A 151 -18.68 11.50 3.10
C GLU A 151 -18.41 10.00 3.26
N CYS A 152 -18.60 9.48 4.47
CA CYS A 152 -18.30 8.09 4.81
C CYS A 152 -18.95 7.07 3.86
N PHE A 153 -18.31 5.92 3.67
CA PHE A 153 -18.81 4.81 2.89
C PHE A 153 -19.56 3.84 3.78
N LYS A 154 -20.84 3.62 3.45
CA LYS A 154 -21.73 2.72 4.19
C LYS A 154 -21.29 1.28 3.99
N ALA A 155 -21.23 0.54 5.09
CA ALA A 155 -20.91 -0.88 5.14
C ALA A 155 -22.10 -1.74 5.59
N ASP A 156 -23.33 -1.20 5.57
CA ASP A 156 -24.54 -1.88 6.08
C ASP A 156 -24.83 -3.21 5.36
N LYS A 157 -24.35 -3.37 4.12
CA LYS A 157 -24.49 -4.58 3.30
C LYS A 157 -23.25 -5.48 3.33
N VAL A 158 -22.28 -5.18 4.19
CA VAL A 158 -21.02 -5.91 4.30
C VAL A 158 -21.10 -6.87 5.50
N PRO A 159 -20.92 -8.18 5.29
CA PRO A 159 -20.78 -9.13 6.39
C PRO A 159 -19.63 -8.74 7.33
N GLU A 160 -19.79 -8.96 8.64
CA GLU A 160 -18.82 -8.52 9.65
C GLU A 160 -17.41 -9.08 9.41
N ASN A 161 -17.32 -10.35 9.00
CA ASN A 161 -16.07 -11.01 8.63
C ASN A 161 -15.39 -10.41 7.37
N ASN A 162 -16.12 -9.63 6.56
CA ASN A 162 -15.61 -9.00 5.35
C ASN A 162 -15.35 -7.49 5.51
N ILE A 163 -15.50 -6.94 6.73
CA ILE A 163 -15.23 -5.53 7.01
C ILE A 163 -13.74 -5.18 6.77
N CYS A 164 -12.83 -6.11 7.03
CA CYS A 164 -11.41 -5.91 6.74
C CYS A 164 -11.16 -5.75 5.23
N GLU A 165 -11.81 -6.57 4.39
CA GLU A 165 -11.71 -6.47 2.93
C GLU A 165 -12.33 -5.17 2.42
N PHE A 166 -13.45 -4.73 3.00
CA PHE A 166 -14.04 -3.42 2.72
C PHE A 166 -13.06 -2.27 2.98
N LYS A 167 -12.42 -2.26 4.16
CA LYS A 167 -11.43 -1.24 4.50
C LYS A 167 -10.21 -1.31 3.57
N ARG A 168 -9.74 -2.52 3.24
CA ARG A 168 -8.60 -2.72 2.34
C ARG A 168 -8.86 -2.15 0.94
N GLN A 169 -10.00 -2.49 0.33
CA GLN A 169 -10.37 -1.96 -0.97
C GLN A 169 -10.60 -0.44 -0.91
N LEU A 170 -11.24 0.06 0.15
CA LEU A 170 -11.43 1.51 0.32
C LEU A 170 -10.10 2.27 0.46
N ASN A 171 -9.11 1.69 1.13
CA ASN A 171 -7.76 2.26 1.19
C ASN A 171 -7.09 2.27 -0.19
N GLY A 172 -7.21 1.19 -0.98
CA GLY A 172 -6.70 1.17 -2.35
C GLY A 172 -7.29 2.28 -3.23
N GLN A 173 -8.57 2.63 -3.00
CA GLN A 173 -9.21 3.77 -3.65
C GLN A 173 -8.64 5.12 -3.19
N GLU A 174 -8.43 5.28 -1.88
CA GLU A 174 -7.82 6.49 -1.29
C GLU A 174 -6.41 6.70 -1.83
N ASP A 175 -5.58 5.65 -1.85
CA ASP A 175 -4.21 5.68 -2.33
C ASP A 175 -4.15 6.02 -3.82
N GLY A 176 -5.01 5.39 -4.62
CA GLY A 176 -5.11 5.67 -6.05
C GLY A 176 -5.51 7.12 -6.34
N LEU A 177 -6.47 7.67 -5.60
CA LEU A 177 -6.84 9.09 -5.69
C LEU A 177 -5.67 9.98 -5.29
N ASN A 178 -5.04 9.75 -4.14
CA ASN A 178 -3.94 10.56 -3.64
C ASN A 178 -2.66 10.41 -4.49
N TRP A 179 -2.56 9.37 -5.31
CA TRP A 179 -1.47 9.21 -6.24
C TRP A 179 -1.56 10.17 -7.44
N MET A 180 -2.76 10.59 -7.86
CA MET A 180 -2.92 11.43 -9.06
C MET A 180 -2.91 12.93 -8.75
N THR A 181 -2.60 13.71 -9.80
CA THR A 181 -2.69 15.18 -9.75
C THR A 181 -4.13 15.62 -9.82
N VAL A 182 -4.40 16.84 -9.33
CA VAL A 182 -5.72 17.46 -9.41
C VAL A 182 -6.16 17.63 -10.86
N GLU A 183 -5.23 18.01 -11.75
CA GLU A 183 -5.48 18.08 -13.19
C GLU A 183 -5.92 16.72 -13.72
N LYS A 184 -5.18 15.65 -13.38
CA LYS A 184 -5.51 14.31 -13.89
C LYS A 184 -6.86 13.82 -13.38
N PHE A 185 -7.18 14.07 -12.12
CA PHE A 185 -8.49 13.73 -11.57
C PHE A 185 -9.62 14.45 -12.32
N LEU A 186 -9.53 15.76 -12.49
CA LEU A 186 -10.57 16.55 -13.18
C LEU A 186 -10.74 16.12 -14.65
N GLU A 187 -9.62 15.91 -15.36
CA GLU A 187 -9.61 15.38 -16.73
C GLU A 187 -10.37 14.06 -16.83
N ARG A 188 -10.14 13.13 -15.89
CA ARG A 188 -10.75 11.80 -15.87
C ARG A 188 -12.21 11.79 -15.48
N ILE A 189 -12.64 12.70 -14.60
CA ILE A 189 -14.05 12.84 -14.24
C ILE A 189 -14.85 13.47 -15.40
N GLU A 190 -14.24 14.38 -16.15
CA GLU A 190 -14.86 14.98 -17.34
C GLU A 190 -14.83 14.05 -18.55
N ASN A 191 -13.75 13.28 -18.71
CA ASN A 191 -13.54 12.32 -19.79
C ASN A 191 -13.25 10.92 -19.21
N PRO A 192 -14.28 10.18 -18.76
CA PRO A 192 -14.09 8.86 -18.18
C PRO A 192 -13.42 7.90 -19.16
N GLU A 193 -12.45 7.13 -18.68
CA GLU A 193 -11.84 6.08 -19.51
C GLU A 193 -12.86 4.99 -19.86
N GLN A 194 -12.80 4.54 -21.10
CA GLN A 194 -13.61 3.44 -21.56
C GLN A 194 -13.02 2.12 -21.08
N ARG A 195 -13.84 1.33 -20.39
CA ARG A 195 -13.46 0.00 -19.93
C ARG A 195 -13.21 -0.94 -21.12
N ASN A 196 -11.99 -1.46 -21.21
CA ASN A 196 -11.62 -2.58 -22.04
C ASN A 196 -11.81 -3.90 -21.28
N LYS A 197 -12.89 -4.62 -21.62
CA LYS A 197 -13.20 -5.94 -21.03
C LYS A 197 -12.09 -6.97 -21.25
N GLY A 198 -11.27 -6.81 -22.28
CA GLY A 198 -10.13 -7.70 -22.57
C GLY A 198 -9.04 -7.63 -21.49
N LEU A 199 -8.78 -6.44 -20.93
CA LEU A 199 -7.75 -6.27 -19.90
C LEU A 199 -8.14 -6.98 -18.60
N ALA A 200 -9.38 -6.78 -18.14
CA ALA A 200 -9.89 -7.46 -16.96
C ALA A 200 -9.98 -8.99 -17.17
N THR A 201 -10.40 -9.44 -18.35
CA THR A 201 -10.45 -10.87 -18.68
C THR A 201 -9.06 -11.49 -18.65
N LYS A 202 -8.08 -10.83 -19.28
CA LYS A 202 -6.69 -11.30 -19.30
C LYS A 202 -6.09 -11.34 -17.90
N ALA A 203 -6.18 -10.25 -17.14
CA ALA A 203 -5.66 -10.20 -15.78
C ALA A 203 -6.27 -11.29 -14.89
N ARG A 204 -7.58 -11.53 -15.00
CA ARG A 204 -8.24 -12.61 -14.26
C ARG A 204 -7.74 -13.99 -14.66
N LYS A 205 -7.45 -14.22 -15.94
CA LYS A 205 -6.90 -15.48 -16.41
C LYS A 205 -5.49 -15.67 -15.87
N ASP A 206 -4.63 -14.67 -16.01
CA ASP A 206 -3.25 -14.72 -15.52
C ASP A 206 -3.22 -14.98 -14.00
N TYR A 207 -4.10 -14.34 -13.23
CA TYR A 207 -4.25 -14.58 -11.79
C TYR A 207 -4.82 -15.97 -11.46
N GLN A 208 -5.78 -16.45 -12.26
CA GLN A 208 -6.34 -17.80 -12.09
C GLN A 208 -5.26 -18.86 -12.27
N ASP A 209 -4.47 -18.74 -13.35
CA ASP A 209 -3.42 -19.69 -13.71
C ASP A 209 -2.35 -19.71 -12.60
N SER A 210 -1.86 -18.54 -12.16
CA SER A 210 -0.86 -18.46 -11.08
C SER A 210 -1.39 -18.99 -9.74
N PHE A 211 -2.64 -18.66 -9.39
CA PHE A 211 -3.23 -19.12 -8.13
C PHE A 211 -3.46 -20.64 -8.10
N GLN A 212 -3.81 -21.23 -9.24
CA GLN A 212 -3.93 -22.68 -9.37
C GLN A 212 -2.59 -23.36 -9.18
N GLU A 213 -1.54 -22.87 -9.85
CA GLU A 213 -0.18 -23.39 -9.73
C GLU A 213 0.33 -23.31 -8.28
N ASP A 214 0.10 -22.18 -7.60
CA ASP A 214 0.48 -21.99 -6.19
C ASP A 214 -0.23 -22.99 -5.27
N ILE A 215 -1.54 -23.17 -5.43
CA ILE A 215 -2.31 -24.13 -4.62
C ILE A 215 -1.86 -25.56 -4.91
N GLU A 216 -1.71 -25.92 -6.19
CA GLU A 216 -1.28 -27.26 -6.58
C GLU A 216 0.09 -27.60 -5.99
N SER A 217 1.05 -26.66 -6.07
CA SER A 217 2.38 -26.79 -5.48
C SER A 217 2.35 -27.02 -3.97
N GLU A 218 1.45 -26.35 -3.23
CA GLU A 218 1.29 -26.58 -1.79
C GLU A 218 0.62 -27.93 -1.48
N LEU A 219 -0.36 -28.33 -2.29
CA LEU A 219 -1.07 -29.61 -2.10
C LEU A 219 -0.17 -30.81 -2.40
N LEU A 220 0.69 -30.71 -3.42
CA LEU A 220 1.66 -31.75 -3.79
C LEU A 220 2.61 -32.15 -2.64
N LYS A 221 2.78 -31.29 -1.62
CA LYS A 221 3.60 -31.60 -0.44
C LYS A 221 2.92 -32.59 0.52
N ILE A 222 1.60 -32.78 0.39
CA ILE A 222 0.78 -33.51 1.36
C ILE A 222 -0.19 -34.54 0.75
N MET A 223 -0.35 -34.61 -0.59
CA MET A 223 -1.23 -35.57 -1.26
C MET A 223 -0.71 -36.01 -2.65
N ASP A 224 -1.37 -37.02 -3.24
CA ASP A 224 -1.03 -37.55 -4.57
C ASP A 224 -1.20 -36.48 -5.67
N PRO A 225 -0.35 -36.45 -6.70
CA PRO A 225 -0.45 -35.48 -7.80
C PRO A 225 -1.83 -35.37 -8.47
N PHE A 226 -2.50 -36.49 -8.72
CA PHE A 226 -3.81 -36.48 -9.35
C PHE A 226 -4.87 -35.85 -8.43
N GLU A 227 -4.83 -36.17 -7.13
CA GLU A 227 -5.73 -35.58 -6.13
C GLU A 227 -5.44 -34.08 -5.95
N ALA A 228 -4.16 -33.69 -5.86
CA ALA A 228 -3.73 -32.30 -5.73
C ALA A 228 -4.27 -31.43 -6.87
N GLN A 229 -4.16 -31.91 -8.11
CA GLN A 229 -4.66 -31.20 -9.29
C GLN A 229 -6.17 -30.97 -9.23
N ILE A 230 -6.95 -32.02 -8.91
CA ILE A 230 -8.42 -31.91 -8.83
C ILE A 230 -8.83 -30.90 -7.75
N VAL A 231 -8.22 -30.98 -6.57
CA VAL A 231 -8.50 -30.05 -5.46
C VAL A 231 -8.05 -28.63 -5.79
N ALA A 232 -6.92 -28.44 -6.47
CA ALA A 232 -6.44 -27.13 -6.91
C ALA A 232 -7.39 -26.46 -7.89
N ILE A 233 -7.89 -27.21 -8.90
CA ILE A 233 -8.86 -26.72 -9.87
C ILE A 233 -10.15 -26.28 -9.16
N GLU A 234 -10.68 -27.09 -8.24
CA GLU A 234 -11.90 -26.75 -7.52
C GLU A 234 -11.72 -25.51 -6.62
N LYS A 235 -10.64 -25.45 -5.84
CA LYS A 235 -10.33 -24.29 -4.98
C LYS A 235 -10.16 -23.02 -5.80
N THR A 236 -9.45 -23.11 -6.93
CA THR A 236 -9.26 -21.99 -7.85
C THR A 236 -10.58 -21.51 -8.41
N LYS A 237 -11.43 -22.41 -8.90
CA LYS A 237 -12.76 -22.05 -9.42
C LYS A 237 -13.61 -21.35 -8.37
N ASN A 238 -13.63 -21.86 -7.14
CA ASN A 238 -14.38 -21.27 -6.03
C ASN A 238 -13.84 -19.88 -5.67
N HIS A 239 -12.53 -19.72 -5.59
CA HIS A 239 -11.87 -18.43 -5.33
C HIS A 239 -12.17 -17.40 -6.43
N MET A 240 -12.00 -17.79 -7.69
CA MET A 240 -12.27 -16.90 -8.83
C MET A 240 -13.73 -16.48 -8.95
N SER A 241 -14.67 -17.25 -8.39
CA SER A 241 -16.10 -16.91 -8.39
C SER A 241 -16.44 -15.68 -7.53
N VAL A 242 -15.66 -15.42 -6.48
CA VAL A 242 -15.90 -14.35 -5.51
C VAL A 242 -14.97 -13.15 -5.68
N ILE A 243 -13.83 -13.32 -6.35
CA ILE A 243 -12.86 -12.26 -6.62
C ILE A 243 -13.20 -11.47 -7.88
N ALA A 244 -12.85 -10.19 -7.94
CA ALA A 244 -12.87 -9.30 -9.08
C ALA A 244 -11.49 -8.67 -9.32
N ALA A 245 -11.18 -8.36 -10.58
CA ALA A 245 -10.07 -7.47 -10.92
C ALA A 245 -10.48 -6.03 -10.59
N LEU A 246 -9.62 -5.31 -9.88
CA LEU A 246 -9.93 -4.00 -9.31
C LEU A 246 -9.16 -2.88 -10.02
N HIS A 247 -9.83 -1.74 -10.16
CA HIS A 247 -9.22 -0.47 -10.55
C HIS A 247 -9.04 0.38 -9.29
N ASN A 248 -7.84 0.92 -9.05
CA ASN A 248 -7.55 1.81 -7.92
C ASN A 248 -7.03 3.18 -8.42
N PRO A 249 -7.83 4.26 -8.36
CA PRO A 249 -9.25 4.25 -7.95
C PRO A 249 -10.15 3.63 -9.02
N ASP A 250 -11.41 3.43 -8.69
CA ASP A 250 -12.46 2.96 -9.59
C ASP A 250 -12.53 3.87 -10.82
N LEU A 251 -12.84 3.32 -12.00
CA LEU A 251 -13.02 4.11 -13.22
C LEU A 251 -14.04 5.24 -13.03
N VAL A 252 -15.11 5.01 -12.27
CA VAL A 252 -16.11 6.03 -11.92
C VAL A 252 -15.52 7.16 -11.08
N ALA A 253 -14.48 6.85 -10.30
CA ALA A 253 -13.75 7.80 -9.47
C ALA A 253 -12.49 8.38 -10.14
N GLY A 254 -12.39 8.26 -11.46
CA GLY A 254 -11.27 8.80 -12.25
C GLY A 254 -10.08 7.86 -12.40
N GLY A 255 -10.30 6.56 -12.14
CA GLY A 255 -9.32 5.50 -12.35
C GLY A 255 -8.83 5.37 -13.78
N LYS A 256 -7.66 4.75 -13.93
CA LYS A 256 -7.19 4.26 -15.24
C LYS A 256 -7.74 2.87 -15.48
N ASP A 257 -7.94 2.49 -16.73
CA ASP A 257 -8.29 1.13 -17.13
C ASP A 257 -7.06 0.20 -17.09
N MET A 258 -6.52 0.06 -15.89
CA MET A 258 -5.40 -0.79 -15.53
C MET A 258 -5.79 -1.55 -14.25
N ILE A 259 -5.61 -2.87 -14.28
CA ILE A 259 -5.87 -3.69 -13.10
C ILE A 259 -4.76 -3.45 -12.10
N SER A 260 -5.13 -2.95 -10.92
CA SER A 260 -4.19 -2.64 -9.85
C SER A 260 -4.09 -3.77 -8.83
N ASP A 261 -5.16 -4.55 -8.69
CA ASP A 261 -5.28 -5.56 -7.64
C ASP A 261 -6.45 -6.52 -7.90
N PHE A 262 -6.61 -7.51 -7.03
CA PHE A 262 -7.76 -8.40 -6.93
C PHE A 262 -8.42 -8.27 -5.56
N GLY A 263 -9.73 -8.46 -5.49
CA GLY A 263 -10.45 -8.45 -4.22
C GLY A 263 -11.89 -8.92 -4.34
N ASP A 264 -12.58 -8.99 -3.21
CA ASP A 264 -13.97 -9.45 -3.18
C ASP A 264 -14.87 -8.59 -4.10
N ARG A 265 -15.57 -9.27 -5.00
CA ARG A 265 -16.44 -8.67 -6.03
C ARG A 265 -17.65 -7.96 -5.43
N GLN A 266 -18.23 -8.50 -4.35
CA GLN A 266 -19.39 -7.91 -3.70
C GLN A 266 -18.98 -6.62 -2.99
N ILE A 267 -17.86 -6.63 -2.29
CA ILE A 267 -17.27 -5.44 -1.66
C ILE A 267 -17.00 -4.36 -2.69
N ASN A 268 -16.36 -4.71 -3.81
CA ASN A 268 -16.09 -3.76 -4.91
C ASN A 268 -17.39 -3.13 -5.43
N SER A 269 -18.45 -3.93 -5.59
CA SER A 269 -19.76 -3.42 -6.02
C SER A 269 -20.41 -2.48 -4.99
N ILE A 270 -20.24 -2.73 -3.69
CA ILE A 270 -20.78 -1.89 -2.61
C ILE A 270 -20.06 -0.55 -2.55
N ILE A 271 -18.73 -0.54 -2.70
CA ILE A 271 -17.93 0.70 -2.75
C ILE A 271 -18.27 1.47 -4.04
N GLY A 272 -18.25 0.78 -5.19
CA GLY A 272 -18.50 1.35 -6.51
C GLY A 272 -19.83 2.10 -6.62
N ALA A 273 -20.90 1.51 -6.08
CA ALA A 273 -22.23 2.11 -6.10
C ALA A 273 -22.33 3.46 -5.37
N GLN A 274 -21.43 3.74 -4.43
CA GLN A 274 -21.44 4.93 -3.61
C GLN A 274 -20.69 6.11 -4.23
N TRP A 275 -19.87 5.88 -5.27
CA TRP A 275 -19.10 6.95 -5.91
C TRP A 275 -19.99 8.02 -6.52
N LYS A 276 -21.09 7.63 -7.17
CA LYS A 276 -21.96 8.56 -7.90
C LYS A 276 -22.41 9.77 -7.05
N THR A 277 -22.69 9.57 -5.77
CA THR A 277 -23.13 10.64 -4.87
C THR A 277 -21.98 11.44 -4.25
N LYS A 278 -20.76 10.88 -4.25
CA LYS A 278 -19.57 11.46 -3.59
C LYS A 278 -18.69 12.28 -4.55
N ILE A 279 -18.67 11.91 -5.83
CA ILE A 279 -17.87 12.59 -6.86
C ILE A 279 -18.19 14.10 -7.00
N PRO A 280 -19.45 14.58 -6.94
CA PRO A 280 -19.73 16.01 -7.11
C PRO A 280 -19.01 16.91 -6.09
N GLU A 281 -19.01 16.52 -4.81
CA GLU A 281 -18.34 17.31 -3.76
C GLU A 281 -16.82 17.19 -3.83
N LEU A 282 -16.31 16.01 -4.20
CA LEU A 282 -14.87 15.81 -4.44
C LEU A 282 -14.40 16.65 -5.64
N LYS A 283 -15.16 16.69 -6.73
CA LYS A 283 -14.89 17.53 -7.92
C LYS A 283 -14.84 19.01 -7.54
N LYS A 284 -15.83 19.51 -6.80
CA LYS A 284 -15.83 20.89 -6.29
C LYS A 284 -14.61 21.19 -5.43
N ALA A 285 -14.14 20.24 -4.62
CA ALA A 285 -12.94 20.43 -3.82
C ALA A 285 -11.68 20.54 -4.67
N ALA A 286 -11.54 19.69 -5.70
CA ALA A 286 -10.45 19.74 -6.67
C ALA A 286 -10.45 21.04 -7.51
N GLU A 287 -11.62 21.52 -7.93
CA GLU A 287 -11.75 22.75 -8.74
C GLU A 287 -11.28 24.02 -8.02
N ARG A 288 -11.23 24.03 -6.68
CA ARG A 288 -10.70 25.14 -5.87
C ARG A 288 -9.20 25.36 -6.07
N VAL A 289 -8.47 24.36 -6.56
CA VAL A 289 -7.06 24.52 -6.91
C VAL A 289 -6.94 25.37 -8.17
N PRO A 290 -6.16 26.48 -8.16
CA PRO A 290 -5.97 27.33 -9.33
C PRO A 290 -5.45 26.54 -10.54
N PRO A 291 -5.95 26.78 -11.77
CA PRO A 291 -5.59 25.99 -12.96
C PRO A 291 -4.08 25.78 -13.16
N HIS A 292 -3.27 26.83 -12.98
CA HIS A 292 -1.82 26.79 -13.16
C HIS A 292 -1.07 25.93 -12.13
N LEU A 293 -1.72 25.51 -11.03
CA LEU A 293 -1.13 24.64 -10.00
C LEU A 293 -1.62 23.19 -10.09
N ARG A 294 -2.66 22.90 -10.89
CA ARG A 294 -3.34 21.59 -10.86
C ARG A 294 -2.46 20.43 -11.31
N ASN A 295 -1.48 20.68 -12.19
CA ASN A 295 -0.55 19.68 -12.70
C ASN A 295 0.51 19.25 -11.67
N SER A 296 0.82 20.12 -10.71
CA SER A 296 1.86 19.94 -9.68
C SER A 296 1.28 19.73 -8.28
N THR A 297 -0.05 19.83 -8.16
CA THR A 297 -0.81 19.59 -6.93
C THR A 297 -1.44 18.21 -7.00
N ARG A 298 -1.12 17.33 -6.05
CA ARG A 298 -1.79 16.03 -5.89
C ARG A 298 -3.12 16.16 -5.16
N MET A 299 -4.00 15.20 -5.40
CA MET A 299 -5.21 15.02 -4.60
C MET A 299 -4.83 14.78 -3.13
N ASN A 300 -5.73 15.15 -2.22
CA ASN A 300 -5.56 14.94 -0.78
C ASN A 300 -6.92 14.59 -0.16
N VAL A 301 -7.24 13.31 -0.19
CA VAL A 301 -8.56 12.77 0.07
C VAL A 301 -8.48 11.81 1.24
N LYS A 302 -9.48 11.86 2.12
CA LYS A 302 -9.69 10.85 3.15
C LYS A 302 -11.01 10.12 2.91
N LEU A 303 -10.92 8.80 2.72
CA LEU A 303 -12.03 7.87 2.67
C LEU A 303 -12.11 7.11 4.00
N HIS A 304 -13.33 6.87 4.47
CA HIS A 304 -13.54 6.13 5.71
C HIS A 304 -14.90 5.43 5.67
N LYS A 305 -15.02 4.36 6.45
CA LYS A 305 -16.29 3.67 6.71
C LYS A 305 -17.19 4.55 7.59
N CYS A 306 -18.50 4.51 7.37
CA CYS A 306 -19.47 4.80 8.43
C CYS A 306 -19.41 3.61 9.41
#